data_AF-A0A0G4H281-F1
#
_entry.id   AF-A0A0G4H281-F1
#
_cell.length_a   1.000
_cell.length_b   1.000
_cell.length_c   1.000
_cell.angle_alpha   90.00
_cell.angle_beta   90.00
_cell.angle_gamma   90.00
#
_symmetry.space_group_name_H-M   'P 1'
#
loop_
_entity.id
_entity.type
_entity.pdbx_description
1 polymer ?
#
loop_
_entity_poly.entity_id
_entity_poly.type
_entity_poly.pdbx_seq_one_letter_code
_entity_poly.pdbx_strand_id
1 'polypeptide(L)'
;MTVPASLTGAAGVSILRNEDATKFSGKTIKEYKEVAEKLAKGTGRGAEEKKKKRESGEMPVEEIERSFWNSASLVGAARDRMPMYAADDGGGSFFDKKTSPFSFENMPGDLLRKLPSVPGVNTPYGYVGMWRTCFAWHKEDMDLPSANYLHHGACK
;
A
#
# COMPACT_ATOMS: atom_id res chain seq x y z
N MET A 1 -4.17 1.19 -10.35
CA MET A 1 -5.33 2.08 -10.03
C MET A 1 -5.09 2.78 -8.69
N THR A 2 -5.40 4.07 -8.54
CA THR A 2 -5.28 4.78 -7.24
C THR A 2 -6.65 4.95 -6.61
N VAL A 3 -6.87 4.35 -5.45
CA VAL A 3 -8.18 4.34 -4.78
C VAL A 3 -8.08 4.94 -3.37
N PRO A 4 -8.93 5.90 -3.00
CA PRO A 4 -9.10 6.27 -1.60
C PRO A 4 -9.78 5.12 -0.85
N ALA A 5 -9.38 4.91 0.41
CA ALA A 5 -9.97 3.87 1.25
C ALA A 5 -10.46 4.41 2.60
N SER A 6 -11.53 3.80 3.10
CA SER A 6 -12.08 4.05 4.44
C SER A 6 -12.11 2.77 5.27
N LEU A 7 -11.89 2.89 6.58
CA LEU A 7 -12.13 1.80 7.52
C LEU A 7 -13.31 2.17 8.42
N THR A 8 -14.33 1.31 8.43
CA THR A 8 -15.52 1.50 9.26
C THR A 8 -15.67 0.32 10.21
N GLY A 9 -15.76 0.57 11.50
CA GLY A 9 -15.70 -0.50 12.49
C GLY A 9 -15.54 -0.03 13.93
N ALA A 10 -15.59 -0.99 14.85
CA ALA A 10 -15.40 -0.78 16.28
C ALA A 10 -14.77 -2.03 16.93
N ALA A 11 -14.14 -1.84 18.08
CA ALA A 11 -13.62 -2.93 18.93
C ALA A 11 -12.69 -3.92 18.18
N GLY A 12 -11.79 -3.42 17.33
CA GLY A 12 -10.83 -4.24 16.59
C GLY A 12 -11.38 -4.93 15.35
N VAL A 13 -12.67 -4.73 15.01
CA VAL A 13 -13.29 -5.26 13.80
C VAL A 13 -13.66 -4.11 12.88
N SER A 14 -13.11 -4.11 11.67
CA SER A 14 -13.32 -3.06 10.68
C SER A 14 -13.53 -3.62 9.27
N ILE A 15 -14.38 -2.95 8.50
CA ILE A 15 -14.59 -3.17 7.08
C ILE A 15 -13.79 -2.11 6.33
N LEU A 16 -12.86 -2.57 5.47
CA LEU A 16 -12.15 -1.74 4.50
C LEU A 16 -13.04 -1.55 3.27
N ARG A 17 -13.28 -0.30 2.87
CA ARG A 17 -14.00 0.04 1.64
C ARG A 17 -13.11 0.87 0.74
N ASN A 18 -12.94 0.41 -0.51
CA ASN A 18 -12.37 1.22 -1.57
C ASN A 18 -13.48 2.16 -2.07
N GLU A 19 -13.27 3.45 -1.90
CA GLU A 19 -14.18 4.49 -2.33
C GLU A 19 -13.99 4.77 -3.83
N ASP A 20 -15.00 5.37 -4.46
CA ASP A 20 -15.08 5.55 -5.92
C ASP A 20 -13.78 6.15 -6.51
N ALA A 21 -13.08 5.31 -7.29
CA ALA A 21 -11.75 5.55 -7.86
C ALA A 21 -11.74 6.58 -9.00
N THR A 22 -12.92 6.90 -9.55
CA THR A 22 -13.09 7.69 -10.78
C THR A 22 -12.52 9.11 -10.69
N LYS A 23 -12.31 9.65 -9.47
CA LYS A 23 -11.75 10.99 -9.26
C LYS A 23 -10.24 11.02 -8.99
N PHE A 24 -9.57 9.87 -8.86
CA PHE A 24 -8.18 9.79 -8.41
C PHE A 24 -7.26 9.00 -9.35
N SER A 25 -7.77 8.48 -10.46
CA SER A 25 -6.97 7.82 -11.50
C SER A 25 -6.01 8.79 -12.21
N GLY A 26 -4.84 8.28 -12.63
CA GLY A 26 -3.91 9.01 -13.50
C GLY A 26 -2.90 9.92 -12.79
N LYS A 27 -2.73 9.80 -11.47
CA LYS A 27 -1.69 10.54 -10.74
C LYS A 27 -0.30 9.96 -10.99
N THR A 28 0.68 10.83 -11.21
CA THR A 28 2.10 10.49 -11.18
C THR A 28 2.57 10.19 -9.76
N ILE A 29 3.72 9.52 -9.62
CA ILE A 29 4.35 9.26 -8.31
C ILE A 29 4.62 10.58 -7.54
N LYS A 30 4.96 11.66 -8.27
CA LYS A 30 5.20 12.97 -7.66
C LYS A 30 3.93 13.53 -7.02
N GLU A 31 2.82 13.53 -7.75
CA GLU A 31 1.52 14.00 -7.23
C GLU A 31 1.02 13.10 -6.09
N TYR A 32 1.24 11.79 -6.17
CA TYR A 32 0.92 10.87 -5.08
C TYR A 32 1.68 11.24 -3.79
N LYS A 33 2.99 11.53 -3.91
CA LYS A 33 3.81 11.97 -2.78
C LYS A 33 3.32 13.29 -2.18
N GLU A 34 2.94 14.26 -3.01
CA GLU A 34 2.37 15.54 -2.54
C GLU A 34 1.07 15.34 -1.74
N VAL A 35 0.20 14.43 -2.18
CA VAL A 35 -1.02 14.08 -1.43
C VAL A 35 -0.68 13.37 -0.12
N ALA A 36 0.27 12.43 -0.13
CA ALA A 36 0.72 11.73 1.07
C ALA A 36 1.26 12.70 2.13
N GLU A 37 2.08 13.68 1.72
CA GLU A 37 2.61 14.72 2.60
C GLU A 37 1.50 15.62 3.15
N LYS A 38 0.52 16.01 2.32
CA LYS A 38 -0.62 16.82 2.76
C LYS A 38 -1.46 16.09 3.81
N LEU A 39 -1.73 14.80 3.60
CA LEU A 39 -2.49 13.96 4.54
C LEU A 39 -1.71 13.74 5.84
N ALA A 40 -0.39 13.56 5.75
CA ALA A 40 0.47 13.38 6.92
C ALA A 40 0.56 14.62 7.81
N LYS A 41 0.43 15.82 7.23
CA LYS A 41 0.42 17.11 7.97
C LYS A 41 -0.89 17.39 8.73
N GLY A 42 -1.90 16.51 8.65
CA GLY A 42 -3.22 16.68 9.23
C GLY A 42 -3.31 16.77 10.77
N THR A 43 -3.72 17.95 11.25
CA THR A 43 -4.51 18.33 12.44
C THR A 43 -4.06 17.93 13.87
N GLY A 44 -2.77 17.77 14.17
CA GLY A 44 -2.32 17.57 15.57
C GLY A 44 -0.94 18.15 15.87
N ARG A 45 -0.75 18.71 17.07
CA ARG A 45 0.58 19.15 17.56
C ARG A 45 1.55 17.96 17.52
N GLY A 46 2.72 18.15 16.91
CA GLY A 46 3.77 17.11 16.82
C GLY A 46 3.55 16.04 15.75
N ALA A 47 2.57 16.18 14.84
CA ALA A 47 2.34 15.21 13.76
C ALA A 47 3.55 15.00 12.84
N GLU A 48 4.27 16.09 12.52
CA GLU A 48 5.46 16.07 11.65
C GLU A 48 6.67 15.41 12.33
N GLU A 49 6.88 15.68 13.62
CA GLU A 49 7.91 14.99 14.42
C GLU A 49 7.60 13.48 14.51
N LYS A 50 6.33 13.12 14.79
CA LYS A 50 5.90 11.73 14.80
C LYS A 50 6.07 11.05 13.44
N LYS A 51 5.80 11.75 12.34
CA LYS A 51 6.05 11.24 10.97
C LYS A 51 7.54 10.95 10.78
N LYS A 52 8.40 11.91 11.12
CA LYS A 52 9.85 11.74 10.99
C LYS A 52 10.37 10.56 11.80
N LYS A 53 9.94 10.42 13.05
CA LYS A 53 10.30 9.28 13.92
C LYS A 53 9.81 7.93 13.40
N ARG A 54 8.61 7.89 12.79
CA ARG A 54 8.10 6.68 12.11
C ARG A 54 8.96 6.32 10.89
N GLU A 55 9.26 7.30 10.04
CA GLU A 55 10.00 7.09 8.79
C GLU A 55 11.50 6.82 9.02
N SER A 56 12.09 7.32 10.12
CA SER A 56 13.49 7.05 10.48
C SER A 56 13.69 5.72 11.23
N GLY A 57 12.62 5.06 11.65
CA GLY A 57 12.70 3.84 12.47
C GLY A 57 13.04 4.09 13.94
N GLU A 58 13.03 5.33 14.40
CA GLU A 58 13.24 5.69 15.82
C GLU A 58 12.02 5.35 16.70
N MET A 59 10.83 5.25 16.11
CA MET A 59 9.61 4.88 16.82
C MET A 59 9.49 3.35 16.92
N PRO A 60 9.30 2.76 18.12
CA PRO A 60 9.06 1.33 18.27
C PRO A 60 7.86 0.85 17.46
N VAL A 61 7.95 -0.35 16.87
CA VAL A 61 6.92 -0.91 15.99
C VAL A 61 5.57 -1.00 16.70
N GLU A 62 5.56 -1.35 17.99
CA GLU A 62 4.36 -1.45 18.81
C GLU A 62 3.66 -0.10 19.01
N GLU A 63 4.41 1.00 19.03
CA GLU A 63 3.86 2.35 19.10
C GLU A 63 3.25 2.76 17.76
N ILE A 64 3.90 2.40 16.64
CA ILE A 64 3.38 2.63 15.29
C ILE A 64 2.06 1.88 15.10
N GLU A 65 2.04 0.60 15.45
CA GLU A 65 0.86 -0.27 15.35
C GLU A 65 -0.29 0.27 16.21
N ARG A 66 -0.02 0.58 17.48
CA ARG A 66 -1.04 1.15 18.39
C ARG A 66 -1.61 2.47 17.86
N SER A 67 -0.76 3.33 17.30
CA SER A 67 -1.18 4.59 16.68
C SER A 67 -2.10 4.35 15.47
N PHE A 68 -1.78 3.35 14.64
CA PHE A 68 -2.65 2.95 13.54
C PHE A 68 -4.02 2.49 14.04
N TRP A 69 -4.09 1.49 14.93
CA TRP A 69 -5.37 0.92 15.39
C TRP A 69 -6.24 1.90 16.19
N ASN A 70 -5.64 2.71 17.07
CA ASN A 70 -6.37 3.72 17.85
C ASN A 70 -7.04 4.79 16.97
N SER A 71 -6.57 4.93 15.73
CA SER A 71 -7.11 5.87 14.76
C SER A 71 -7.71 5.19 13.54
N ALA A 72 -7.88 3.86 13.56
CA ALA A 72 -8.40 3.09 12.45
C ALA A 72 -9.82 3.53 12.05
N SER A 73 -10.69 3.78 13.03
CA SER A 73 -12.05 4.32 12.79
C SER A 73 -12.06 5.76 12.26
N LEU A 74 -10.94 6.47 12.35
CA LEU A 74 -10.76 7.80 11.75
C LEU A 74 -10.23 7.72 10.32
N VAL A 75 -9.76 6.55 9.86
CA VAL A 75 -9.29 6.35 8.49
C VAL A 75 -10.47 6.48 7.54
N GLY A 76 -10.48 7.58 6.80
CA GLY A 76 -11.58 7.90 5.89
C GLY A 76 -12.87 8.39 6.54
N ALA A 77 -12.86 8.73 7.84
CA ALA A 77 -14.00 9.36 8.52
C ALA A 77 -14.35 10.76 7.96
N ALA A 78 -13.39 11.41 7.31
CA ALA A 78 -13.62 12.61 6.50
C ALA A 78 -13.01 12.39 5.11
N ARG A 79 -13.69 12.86 4.06
CA ARG A 79 -13.30 12.62 2.65
C ARG A 79 -11.91 13.18 2.33
N ASP A 80 -11.47 14.22 3.04
CA ASP A 80 -10.16 14.85 2.90
C ASP A 80 -9.05 14.16 3.72
N ARG A 81 -9.38 13.11 4.48
CA ARG A 81 -8.47 12.32 5.32
C ARG A 81 -8.43 10.83 4.95
N MET A 82 -8.97 10.47 3.79
CA MET A 82 -8.88 9.13 3.24
C MET A 82 -7.46 8.89 2.70
N PRO A 83 -6.69 7.92 3.22
CA PRO A 83 -5.44 7.53 2.58
C PRO A 83 -5.74 7.00 1.18
N MET A 84 -4.88 7.33 0.23
CA MET A 84 -4.97 6.79 -1.13
C MET A 84 -4.00 5.62 -1.26
N TYR A 85 -4.46 4.52 -1.84
CA TYR A 85 -3.60 3.39 -2.16
C TYR A 85 -3.51 3.22 -3.67
N ALA A 86 -2.29 3.29 -4.21
CA ALA A 86 -2.04 3.00 -5.61
C ALA A 86 -1.64 1.53 -5.71
N ALA A 87 -2.65 0.70 -5.94
CA ALA A 87 -2.54 -0.76 -6.05
C ALA A 87 -2.87 -1.20 -7.48
N ASP A 88 -2.49 -2.42 -7.81
CA ASP A 88 -2.93 -3.09 -9.04
C ASP A 88 -2.64 -2.26 -10.30
N ASP A 89 -1.52 -1.52 -10.29
CA ASP A 89 -1.02 -0.91 -11.50
C ASP A 89 -0.27 -2.01 -12.26
N GLY A 90 -0.92 -2.53 -13.32
CA GLY A 90 -0.43 -3.62 -14.17
C GLY A 90 0.78 -3.24 -15.03
N GLY A 91 1.62 -2.32 -14.55
CA GLY A 91 2.68 -1.63 -15.28
C GLY A 91 4.07 -2.26 -15.18
N GLY A 92 4.22 -3.44 -14.56
CA GLY A 92 5.46 -4.21 -14.58
C GLY A 92 6.30 -4.16 -13.31
N SER A 93 7.52 -4.70 -13.40
CA SER A 93 8.46 -4.82 -12.29
C SER A 93 9.42 -3.63 -12.25
N PHE A 94 9.80 -3.18 -11.06
CA PHE A 94 10.90 -2.23 -10.87
C PHE A 94 12.28 -2.91 -10.88
N PHE A 95 12.33 -4.24 -11.02
CA PHE A 95 13.59 -4.96 -11.21
C PHE A 95 14.09 -4.85 -12.65
N ASP A 96 15.41 -4.74 -12.81
CA ASP A 96 16.02 -4.91 -14.12
C ASP A 96 15.78 -6.33 -14.63
N LYS A 97 15.17 -6.43 -15.81
CA LYS A 97 14.74 -7.71 -16.38
C LYS A 97 15.90 -8.65 -16.69
N LYS A 98 17.07 -8.11 -17.06
CA LYS A 98 18.21 -8.89 -17.56
C LYS A 98 19.14 -9.33 -16.44
N THR A 99 19.27 -8.53 -15.40
CA THR A 99 20.32 -8.68 -14.39
C THR A 99 19.78 -9.06 -13.01
N SER A 100 18.51 -8.75 -12.70
CA SER A 100 17.97 -9.07 -11.40
C SER A 100 17.62 -10.56 -11.28
N PRO A 101 18.12 -11.27 -10.24
CA PRO A 101 17.67 -12.62 -9.92
C PRO A 101 16.22 -12.64 -9.42
N PHE A 102 15.69 -11.47 -9.02
CA PHE A 102 14.31 -11.29 -8.57
C PHE A 102 13.37 -10.81 -9.68
N SER A 103 13.86 -10.71 -10.92
CA SER A 103 12.98 -10.49 -12.07
C SER A 103 11.99 -11.66 -12.17
N PHE A 104 10.70 -11.34 -12.31
CA PHE A 104 9.65 -12.34 -12.49
C PHE A 104 9.83 -13.15 -13.78
N GLU A 105 10.68 -12.72 -14.71
CA GLU A 105 11.06 -13.50 -15.90
C GLU A 105 12.21 -14.50 -15.62
N ASN A 106 12.98 -14.29 -14.55
CA ASN A 106 14.19 -15.06 -14.22
C ASN A 106 14.05 -15.96 -12.99
N MET A 107 12.97 -15.82 -12.21
CA MET A 107 12.73 -16.64 -11.01
C MET A 107 12.63 -18.14 -11.37
N PRO A 108 13.49 -19.01 -10.83
CA PRO A 108 13.50 -20.42 -11.17
C PRO A 108 12.28 -21.15 -10.60
N GLY A 109 11.77 -22.16 -11.33
CA GLY A 109 10.71 -23.04 -10.84
C GLY A 109 9.27 -22.51 -10.97
N ASP A 110 9.09 -21.32 -11.54
CA ASP A 110 7.77 -20.72 -11.73
C ASP A 110 7.01 -21.34 -12.91
N LEU A 111 6.11 -22.29 -12.61
CA LEU A 111 5.23 -22.93 -13.58
C LEU A 111 4.08 -22.04 -14.05
N LEU A 112 3.75 -20.97 -13.31
CA LEU A 112 2.63 -20.08 -13.64
C LEU A 112 2.88 -19.32 -14.95
N ARG A 113 4.14 -19.19 -15.38
CA ARG A 113 4.52 -18.61 -16.69
C ARG A 113 4.07 -19.42 -17.88
N LYS A 114 3.74 -20.71 -17.69
CA LYS A 114 3.22 -21.56 -18.76
C LYS A 114 1.72 -21.34 -18.99
N LEU A 115 1.05 -20.63 -18.09
CA LEU A 115 -0.36 -20.30 -18.19
C LEU A 115 -0.54 -18.97 -18.94
N PRO A 116 -1.74 -18.71 -19.50
CA PRO A 116 -2.10 -17.38 -19.98
C PRO A 116 -1.85 -16.31 -18.92
N SER A 117 -1.56 -15.08 -19.36
CA SER A 117 -1.35 -13.95 -18.45
C SER A 117 -2.61 -13.69 -17.61
N VAL A 118 -2.43 -13.72 -16.29
CA VAL A 118 -3.40 -13.35 -15.27
C VAL A 118 -2.79 -12.18 -14.48
N PRO A 119 -3.28 -10.96 -14.67
CA PRO A 119 -2.78 -9.75 -14.01
C PRO A 119 -2.69 -9.91 -12.49
N GLY A 120 -1.50 -9.66 -11.93
CA GLY A 120 -1.26 -9.72 -10.47
C GLY A 120 -1.02 -11.11 -9.91
N VAL A 121 -1.25 -12.17 -10.70
CA VAL A 121 -1.00 -13.57 -10.30
C VAL A 121 0.30 -14.09 -10.91
N ASN A 122 0.41 -14.08 -12.24
CA ASN A 122 1.63 -14.49 -12.96
C ASN A 122 2.29 -13.33 -13.72
N THR A 123 1.91 -12.10 -13.36
CA THR A 123 2.56 -10.87 -13.78
C THR A 123 2.73 -9.96 -12.56
N PRO A 124 3.87 -9.26 -12.43
CA PRO A 124 4.17 -8.48 -11.24
C PRO A 124 3.28 -7.24 -11.15
N TYR A 125 2.83 -6.93 -9.93
CA TYR A 125 2.14 -5.69 -9.59
C TYR A 125 3.02 -4.76 -8.74
N GLY A 126 2.96 -3.47 -9.07
CA GLY A 126 3.52 -2.41 -8.27
C GLY A 126 2.50 -1.86 -7.28
N TYR A 127 2.95 -1.57 -6.07
CA TYR A 127 2.13 -0.96 -5.03
C TYR A 127 2.84 0.27 -4.48
N VAL A 128 2.14 1.40 -4.42
CA VAL A 128 2.60 2.62 -3.75
C VAL A 128 1.63 2.95 -2.63
N GLY A 129 2.17 2.91 -1.40
CA GLY A 129 1.44 3.16 -0.17
C GLY A 129 1.79 4.48 0.49
N MET A 130 0.92 4.91 1.39
CA MET A 130 1.14 6.00 2.32
C MET A 130 0.67 5.61 3.71
N TRP A 131 0.96 6.45 4.71
CA TRP A 131 0.51 6.21 6.07
C TRP A 131 -1.00 5.89 6.11
N ARG A 132 -1.35 4.81 6.81
CA ARG A 132 -2.70 4.24 6.96
C ARG A 132 -3.29 3.51 5.76
N THR A 133 -2.55 3.32 4.67
CA THR A 133 -2.93 2.31 3.68
C THR A 133 -2.73 0.91 4.27
N CYS A 134 -3.64 -0.03 3.98
CA CYS A 134 -3.59 -1.39 4.54
C CYS A 134 -4.23 -2.39 3.57
N PHE A 135 -3.90 -3.67 3.76
CA PHE A 135 -4.55 -4.79 3.10
C PHE A 135 -5.49 -5.50 4.08
N ALA A 136 -6.69 -5.85 3.62
CA ALA A 136 -7.59 -6.67 4.40
C ALA A 136 -7.08 -8.12 4.49
N TRP A 137 -7.55 -8.86 5.49
CA TRP A 137 -7.31 -10.29 5.59
C TRP A 137 -7.82 -11.02 4.35
N HIS A 138 -6.95 -11.78 3.69
CA HIS A 138 -7.27 -12.64 2.56
C HIS A 138 -6.24 -13.77 2.42
N LYS A 139 -6.56 -14.78 1.60
CA LYS A 139 -5.58 -15.67 0.98
C LYS A 139 -5.40 -15.22 -0.47
N GLU A 140 -4.27 -15.59 -1.06
CA GLU A 140 -4.01 -15.36 -2.48
C GLU A 140 -4.98 -16.16 -3.36
N ASP A 141 -5.12 -15.75 -4.63
CA ASP A 141 -5.94 -16.45 -5.61
C ASP A 141 -5.50 -17.91 -5.74
N MET A 142 -6.47 -18.83 -5.69
CA MET A 142 -6.23 -20.29 -5.74
C MET A 142 -5.27 -20.80 -4.66
N ASP A 143 -5.14 -20.08 -3.54
CA ASP A 143 -4.22 -20.41 -2.44
C ASP A 143 -2.74 -20.51 -2.89
N LEU A 144 -2.37 -19.74 -3.92
CA LEU A 144 -1.01 -19.68 -4.43
C LEU A 144 -0.06 -19.00 -3.43
N PRO A 145 1.26 -19.27 -3.50
CA PRO A 145 2.24 -18.48 -2.78
C PRO A 145 2.35 -17.07 -3.39
N SER A 146 2.55 -16.06 -2.54
CA SER A 146 2.92 -14.70 -2.98
C SER A 146 4.33 -14.32 -2.59
N ALA A 147 4.91 -13.39 -3.35
CA ALA A 147 6.20 -12.79 -3.07
C ALA A 147 6.04 -11.25 -3.06
N ASN A 148 6.55 -10.60 -2.02
CA ASN A 148 6.51 -9.14 -1.89
C ASN A 148 7.92 -8.59 -1.67
N TYR A 149 8.29 -7.57 -2.42
CA TYR A 149 9.56 -6.86 -2.24
C TYR A 149 9.31 -5.37 -2.05
N LEU A 150 9.82 -4.82 -0.93
CA LEU A 150 9.77 -3.39 -0.65
C LEU A 150 10.96 -2.69 -1.32
N HIS A 151 10.73 -2.07 -2.48
CA HIS A 151 11.80 -1.41 -3.23
C HIS A 151 12.40 -0.19 -2.51
N HIS A 152 11.55 0.66 -1.93
CA HIS A 152 11.96 1.88 -1.24
C HIS A 152 10.83 2.39 -0.33
N GLY A 153 11.18 3.23 0.65
CA GLY A 153 10.23 3.93 1.52
C GLY A 153 10.20 3.38 2.95
N ALA A 154 9.12 3.71 3.67
CA ALA A 154 8.90 3.28 5.03
C ALA A 154 8.52 1.79 5.10
N CYS A 155 8.62 1.20 6.30
CA CYS A 155 8.22 -0.18 6.54
C CYS A 155 6.74 -0.42 6.17
N LYS A 156 6.46 -1.64 5.71
CA LYS A 156 5.11 -2.17 5.57
C LYS A 156 4.71 -2.85 6.87
#